data_AF-D6A4H3-F1
#
_entry.id   AF-D6A4H3-F1
#
_cell.length_a   1.000
_cell.length_b   1.000
_cell.length_c   1.000
_cell.angle_alpha   90.00
_cell.angle_beta   90.00
_cell.angle_gamma   90.00
#
_symmetry.space_group_name_H-M   'P 1'
#
loop_
_entity.id
_entity.type
_entity.pdbx_description
1 polymer ?
#
loop_
_entity_poly.entity_id
_entity_poly.type
_entity_poly.pdbx_seq_one_letter_code
_entity_poly.pdbx_strand_id
1 'polypeptide(L)'
;MSSCAPICRQDYRASVVWSTDGARGAPEGTSMLTITTRTGDYYGDGSSNHIWETHDADGQLIAELYVSTDRHEIMNIWVDEDHRGEGHARALYEAATDQMDIFHAPEGHRTPEGNAFAEAVGGPTVAPYPCDCHACDTLEN
;
A
#
# COMPACT_ATOMS: atom_id res chain seq x y z
N MET A 1 -12.90 31.91 8.72
CA MET A 1 -12.72 30.94 9.80
C MET A 1 -13.07 29.57 9.24
N SER A 2 -12.08 28.88 8.64
CA SER A 2 -12.27 27.53 8.13
C SER A 2 -11.57 26.59 9.11
N SER A 3 -12.34 25.71 9.73
CA SER A 3 -11.90 24.77 10.76
C SER A 3 -11.12 23.63 10.11
N CYS A 4 -9.84 23.45 10.50
CA CYS A 4 -9.12 22.20 10.26
C CYS A 4 -9.85 21.07 11.00
N ALA A 5 -10.08 19.96 10.30
CA ALA A 5 -10.64 18.74 10.88
C ALA A 5 -9.57 17.97 11.69
N PRO A 6 -9.98 17.16 12.68
CA PRO A 6 -9.13 16.72 13.76
C PRO A 6 -8.61 15.29 13.50
N ILE A 7 -7.42 15.15 12.94
CA ILE A 7 -6.76 13.83 12.84
C ILE A 7 -5.48 13.87 13.67
N CYS A 8 -5.63 14.15 14.97
CA CYS A 8 -4.53 14.12 15.93
C CYS A 8 -5.04 13.63 17.28
N ARG A 9 -5.23 12.30 17.36
CA ARG A 9 -5.20 11.42 18.54
C ARG A 9 -6.32 10.40 18.45
N GLN A 10 -5.95 9.12 18.38
CA GLN A 10 -6.29 8.20 19.47
C GLN A 10 -5.44 6.92 19.36
N ASP A 11 -4.72 6.61 20.42
CA ASP A 11 -4.09 5.31 20.65
C ASP A 11 -5.14 4.19 20.53
N TYR A 12 -4.92 3.21 19.65
CA TYR A 12 -5.63 1.94 19.72
C TYR A 12 -4.66 0.77 19.58
N ARG A 13 -4.48 0.08 20.71
CA ARG A 13 -3.79 -1.20 20.81
C ARG A 13 -4.60 -2.25 20.05
N ALA A 14 -4.04 -2.81 18.99
CA ALA A 14 -4.58 -4.01 18.36
C ALA A 14 -4.43 -5.21 19.32
N SER A 15 -5.55 -5.83 19.68
CA SER A 15 -5.56 -7.10 20.41
C SER A 15 -5.45 -8.25 19.41
N VAL A 16 -4.31 -8.94 19.43
CA VAL A 16 -4.09 -10.18 18.69
C VAL A 16 -4.83 -11.32 19.39
N VAL A 17 -5.69 -12.05 18.66
CA VAL A 17 -6.25 -13.33 19.11
C VAL A 17 -5.55 -14.43 18.33
N TRP A 18 -4.75 -15.23 19.03
CA TRP A 18 -4.08 -16.40 18.49
C TRP A 18 -5.07 -17.57 18.44
N SER A 19 -5.11 -18.29 17.32
CA SER A 19 -5.65 -19.64 17.27
C SER A 19 -4.73 -20.51 16.43
N THR A 20 -4.16 -21.53 17.08
CA THR A 20 -3.30 -22.54 16.48
C THR A 20 -4.15 -23.73 16.06
N ASP A 21 -4.16 -24.08 14.79
CA ASP A 21 -4.20 -25.48 14.38
C ASP A 21 -3.64 -25.64 12.97
N GLY A 22 -2.73 -26.61 12.82
CA GLY A 22 -1.84 -26.73 11.68
C GLY A 22 -2.21 -27.79 10.65
N ALA A 23 -1.50 -27.74 9.52
CA ALA A 23 -1.29 -28.86 8.59
C ALA A 23 -0.05 -28.50 7.74
N ARG A 24 1.11 -29.14 7.93
CA ARG A 24 1.57 -30.34 7.21
C ARG A 24 1.61 -30.21 5.66
N GLY A 25 2.67 -29.59 5.17
CA GLY A 25 3.66 -30.17 4.23
C GLY A 25 3.27 -30.43 2.77
N ALA A 26 3.91 -29.70 1.85
CA ALA A 26 4.17 -30.10 0.46
C ALA A 26 5.58 -29.62 0.00
N PRO A 27 6.26 -30.33 -0.92
CA PRO A 27 7.68 -30.10 -1.26
C PRO A 27 7.88 -29.05 -2.37
N GLU A 28 9.12 -28.56 -2.46
CA GLU A 28 9.63 -27.46 -3.30
C GLU A 28 9.36 -27.60 -4.81
N GLY A 29 8.94 -26.48 -5.43
CA GLY A 29 8.91 -26.30 -6.89
C GLY A 29 7.92 -25.22 -7.33
N THR A 30 8.32 -23.95 -7.23
CA THR A 30 7.53 -22.75 -7.57
C THR A 30 6.23 -22.62 -6.77
N SER A 31 6.30 -21.96 -5.62
CA SER A 31 5.11 -21.48 -4.90
C SER A 31 4.20 -20.77 -5.90
N MET A 32 3.00 -21.29 -6.13
CA MET A 32 2.01 -20.65 -6.99
C MET A 32 1.50 -19.39 -6.28
N LEU A 33 2.19 -18.28 -6.52
CA LEU A 33 1.76 -16.98 -6.05
C LEU A 33 0.60 -16.51 -6.92
N THR A 34 -0.55 -16.27 -6.31
CA THR A 34 -1.73 -15.77 -7.01
C THR A 34 -1.93 -14.30 -6.67
N ILE A 35 -1.94 -13.44 -7.70
CA ILE A 35 -2.34 -12.05 -7.55
C ILE A 35 -3.84 -11.96 -7.82
N THR A 36 -4.61 -11.48 -6.85
CA THR A 36 -6.03 -11.17 -6.97
C THR A 36 -6.25 -9.66 -7.00
N THR A 37 -7.26 -9.21 -7.74
CA THR A 37 -7.63 -7.79 -7.81
C THR A 37 -9.06 -7.58 -7.35
N ARG A 38 -9.29 -6.57 -6.52
CA ARG A 38 -10.63 -6.16 -6.04
C ARG A 38 -10.72 -4.65 -5.86
N THR A 39 -11.90 -4.16 -5.51
CA THR A 39 -12.13 -2.78 -5.08
C THR A 39 -12.72 -2.79 -3.68
N GLY A 40 -12.31 -1.87 -2.81
CA GLY A 40 -12.81 -1.82 -1.45
C GLY A 40 -12.34 -0.64 -0.62
N ASP A 41 -12.91 -0.52 0.57
CA ASP A 41 -12.49 0.40 1.63
C ASP A 41 -11.48 -0.32 2.53
N TYR A 42 -10.32 0.30 2.74
CA TYR A 42 -9.24 -0.24 3.57
C TYR A 42 -9.12 0.51 4.90
N TYR A 43 -9.18 1.85 4.84
CA TYR A 43 -9.01 2.69 6.02
C TYR A 43 -10.28 2.80 6.86
N GLY A 44 -11.40 2.24 6.40
CA GLY A 44 -12.71 2.38 7.05
C GLY A 44 -13.22 3.83 7.03
N ASP A 45 -12.63 4.65 6.16
CA ASP A 45 -12.89 6.09 6.04
C ASP A 45 -13.87 6.41 4.90
N GLY A 46 -14.41 5.37 4.25
CA GLY A 46 -15.28 5.50 3.09
C GLY A 46 -14.54 5.75 1.78
N SER A 47 -13.20 5.76 1.77
CA SER A 47 -12.42 5.81 0.54
C SER A 47 -12.52 4.51 -0.24
N SER A 48 -12.49 4.61 -1.57
CA SER A 48 -12.46 3.44 -2.45
C SER A 48 -11.08 3.30 -3.08
N ASN A 49 -10.57 2.08 -3.08
CA ASN A 49 -9.26 1.74 -3.63
C ASN A 49 -9.36 0.56 -4.58
N HIS A 50 -8.56 0.58 -5.65
CA HIS A 50 -8.16 -0.63 -6.36
C HIS A 50 -7.10 -1.36 -5.55
N ILE A 51 -7.26 -2.66 -5.38
CA ILE A 51 -6.48 -3.46 -4.45
C ILE A 51 -5.94 -4.67 -5.20
N TRP A 52 -4.62 -4.86 -5.15
CA TRP A 52 -3.96 -6.07 -5.61
C TRP A 52 -3.36 -6.79 -4.41
N GLU A 53 -3.58 -8.09 -4.33
CA GLU A 53 -3.16 -8.92 -3.20
C GLU A 53 -2.44 -10.15 -3.73
N THR A 54 -1.27 -10.45 -3.18
CA THR A 54 -0.61 -11.73 -3.40
C THR A 54 -0.94 -12.65 -2.24
N HIS A 55 -1.44 -13.84 -2.56
CA HIS A 55 -1.64 -14.92 -1.61
C HIS A 55 -0.69 -16.09 -1.89
N ASP A 56 -0.26 -16.77 -0.83
CA ASP A 56 0.50 -18.01 -0.94
C ASP A 56 -0.39 -19.22 -1.29
N ALA A 57 0.20 -20.41 -1.32
CA ALA A 57 -0.50 -21.65 -1.65
C ALA A 57 -1.58 -22.05 -0.63
N ASP A 58 -1.47 -21.56 0.61
CA ASP A 58 -2.43 -21.81 1.69
C ASP A 58 -3.51 -20.72 1.75
N GLY A 59 -3.44 -19.73 0.84
CA GLY A 59 -4.36 -18.60 0.79
C GLY A 59 -4.07 -17.52 1.82
N GLN A 60 -2.88 -17.53 2.43
CA GLN A 60 -2.44 -16.48 3.34
C GLN A 60 -2.02 -15.24 2.53
N LEU A 61 -2.48 -14.07 2.95
CA LEU A 61 -2.05 -12.80 2.36
C LEU A 61 -0.57 -12.55 2.71
N ILE A 62 0.25 -12.38 1.68
CA ILE A 62 1.70 -12.12 1.82
C ILE A 62 2.12 -10.74 1.31
N ALA A 63 1.33 -10.11 0.44
CA ALA A 63 1.59 -8.75 -0.02
C ALA A 63 0.30 -8.08 -0.50
N GLU A 64 0.23 -6.77 -0.36
CA GLU A 64 -0.92 -5.97 -0.83
C GLU A 64 -0.49 -4.59 -1.35
N LEU A 65 -1.20 -4.11 -2.37
CA LEU A 65 -1.03 -2.80 -2.98
C LEU A 65 -2.40 -2.12 -3.06
N TYR A 66 -2.48 -0.91 -2.51
CA TYR A 66 -3.67 -0.06 -2.56
C TYR A 66 -3.43 1.15 -3.46
N VAL A 67 -4.36 1.37 -4.37
CA VAL A 67 -4.35 2.51 -5.28
C VAL A 67 -5.68 3.24 -5.17
N SER A 68 -5.64 4.54 -4.87
CA SER A 68 -6.85 5.37 -4.80
C SER A 68 -7.59 5.37 -6.14
N THR A 69 -8.91 5.16 -6.14
CA THR A 69 -9.71 5.25 -7.36
C THR A 69 -9.78 6.65 -7.96
N ASP A 70 -9.48 7.69 -7.17
CA ASP A 70 -9.70 9.08 -7.56
C ASP A 70 -8.49 9.67 -8.28
N ARG A 71 -7.29 9.37 -7.78
CA ARG A 71 -6.02 9.93 -8.30
C ARG A 71 -5.10 8.88 -8.90
N HIS A 72 -5.46 7.60 -8.79
CA HIS A 72 -4.60 6.46 -9.07
C HIS A 72 -3.27 6.53 -8.30
N GLU A 73 -3.31 7.12 -7.11
CA GLU A 73 -2.16 7.26 -6.22
C GLU A 73 -1.98 5.98 -5.42
N ILE A 74 -0.74 5.50 -5.34
CA ILE A 74 -0.35 4.40 -4.46
C ILE A 74 -0.46 4.90 -3.03
N MET A 75 -1.48 4.39 -2.32
CA MET A 75 -1.79 4.76 -0.94
C MET A 75 -1.00 3.92 0.06
N ASN A 76 -0.77 2.66 -0.27
CA ASN A 76 -0.01 1.74 0.55
C ASN A 76 0.56 0.61 -0.31
N ILE A 77 1.76 0.16 0.06
CA ILE A 77 2.31 -1.11 -0.41
C ILE A 77 2.92 -1.83 0.80
N TRP A 78 2.51 -3.07 1.00
CA TRP A 78 2.95 -3.88 2.12
C TRP A 78 3.35 -5.27 1.65
N VAL A 79 4.38 -5.81 2.29
CA VAL A 79 4.83 -7.19 2.13
C VAL A 79 5.10 -7.74 3.52
N ASP A 80 4.56 -8.93 3.77
CA ASP A 80 4.81 -9.72 4.96
C ASP A 80 6.32 -9.87 5.21
N GLU A 81 6.73 -9.80 6.48
CA GLU A 81 8.15 -9.66 6.83
C GLU A 81 8.98 -10.86 6.39
N ASP A 82 8.40 -12.07 6.49
CA ASP A 82 9.06 -13.32 6.12
C ASP A 82 9.20 -13.48 4.59
N HIS A 83 8.49 -12.64 3.83
CA HIS A 83 8.45 -12.65 2.36
C HIS A 83 9.12 -11.41 1.74
N ARG A 84 9.74 -10.54 2.54
CA ARG A 84 10.44 -9.35 2.03
C ARG A 84 11.68 -9.74 1.23
N GLY A 85 11.93 -8.98 0.16
CA GLY A 85 13.08 -9.22 -0.73
C GLY A 85 12.86 -10.28 -1.82
N GLU A 86 11.70 -10.92 -1.84
CA GLU A 86 11.35 -11.94 -2.85
C GLU A 86 10.73 -11.35 -4.13
N GLY A 87 10.51 -10.04 -4.17
CA GLY A 87 10.00 -9.34 -5.35
C GLY A 87 8.48 -9.14 -5.39
N HIS A 88 7.73 -9.54 -4.35
CA HIS A 88 6.25 -9.40 -4.32
C HIS A 88 5.76 -7.96 -4.54
N ALA A 89 6.40 -6.98 -3.91
CA ALA A 89 6.06 -5.56 -4.10
C ALA A 89 6.20 -5.12 -5.57
N ARG A 90 7.24 -5.59 -6.26
CA ARG A 90 7.46 -5.32 -7.68
C ARG A 90 6.41 -6.02 -8.54
N ALA A 91 6.11 -7.28 -8.25
CA ALA A 91 5.10 -8.04 -8.97
C ALA A 91 3.71 -7.39 -8.88
N LEU A 92 3.33 -6.87 -7.70
CA LEU A 92 2.09 -6.12 -7.53
C LEU A 92 2.07 -4.83 -8.34
N TYR A 93 3.18 -4.08 -8.36
CA TYR A 93 3.31 -2.86 -9.15
C TYR A 93 3.22 -3.12 -10.66
N GLU A 94 3.90 -4.16 -11.14
CA GLU A 94 3.84 -4.58 -12.55
C GLU A 94 2.42 -5.03 -12.91
N ALA A 95 1.76 -5.83 -12.07
CA ALA A 95 0.38 -6.26 -12.29
C ALA A 95 -0.63 -5.10 -12.30
N ALA A 96 -0.39 -4.05 -11.52
CA ALA A 96 -1.23 -2.86 -11.50
C ALA A 96 -0.98 -1.97 -12.72
N THR A 97 0.29 -1.74 -13.09
CA THR A 97 0.68 -0.92 -14.25
C THR A 97 0.32 -1.55 -15.60
N ASP A 98 0.24 -2.89 -15.66
CA ASP A 98 -0.31 -3.61 -16.82
C ASP A 98 -1.82 -3.36 -17.01
N GLN A 99 -2.53 -2.96 -15.95
CA GLN A 99 -3.98 -2.75 -15.97
C GLN A 99 -4.39 -1.28 -16.04
N MET A 100 -3.63 -0.37 -15.42
CA MET A 100 -3.91 1.06 -15.41
C MET A 100 -2.66 1.90 -15.10
N ASP A 101 -2.69 3.17 -15.48
CA ASP A 101 -1.69 4.13 -15.01
C ASP A 101 -1.87 4.37 -13.50
N ILE A 102 -0.79 4.14 -12.74
CA ILE A 102 -0.72 4.43 -11.30
C ILE A 102 0.45 5.35 -11.00
N PHE A 103 0.35 6.09 -9.90
CA PHE A 103 1.30 7.12 -9.53
C PHE A 103 1.80 6.90 -8.11
N HIS A 104 3.10 7.08 -7.90
CA HIS A 104 3.64 7.20 -6.55
C HIS A 104 3.08 8.45 -5.87
N ALA A 105 2.83 8.36 -4.56
CA ALA A 105 2.50 9.53 -3.73
C ALA A 105 3.55 10.65 -3.87
N PRO A 106 3.27 11.92 -3.57
CA PRO A 106 4.31 12.96 -3.57
C PRO A 106 5.50 12.58 -2.67
N GLU A 107 6.72 12.98 -3.03
CA GLU A 107 7.94 12.59 -2.31
C GLU A 107 7.87 12.89 -0.80
N GLY A 108 7.34 14.07 -0.43
CA GLY A 108 7.16 14.47 0.97
C GLY A 108 6.11 13.66 1.75
N HIS A 109 5.33 12.82 1.08
CA HIS A 109 4.30 11.97 1.69
C HIS A 109 4.75 10.50 1.82
N ARG A 110 5.93 10.15 1.29
CA ARG A 110 6.45 8.78 1.33
C ARG A 110 7.28 8.55 2.59
N THR A 111 7.21 7.33 3.13
CA THR A 111 8.22 6.87 4.09
C THR A 111 9.57 6.65 3.38
N PRO A 112 10.69 6.51 4.11
CA PRO A 112 11.96 6.11 3.51
C PRO A 112 11.86 4.83 2.68
N GLU A 113 11.09 3.84 3.15
CA GLU A 113 10.83 2.59 2.44
C GLU A 113 10.02 2.82 1.16
N GLY A 114 9.02 3.71 1.22
CA GLY A 114 8.25 4.12 0.05
C GLY A 114 9.10 4.84 -1.01
N ASN A 115 10.05 5.68 -0.58
CA ASN A 115 11.02 6.30 -1.49
C ASN A 115 11.95 5.26 -2.14
N ALA A 116 12.52 4.36 -1.35
CA ALA A 116 13.37 3.29 -1.88
C ALA A 116 12.62 2.41 -2.88
N PHE A 117 11.35 2.11 -2.60
CA PHE A 117 10.49 1.39 -3.54
C PHE A 117 10.25 2.18 -4.83
N ALA A 118 9.86 3.45 -4.73
CA ALA A 118 9.61 4.31 -5.89
C ALA A 118 10.85 4.48 -6.78
N GLU A 119 12.04 4.61 -6.18
CA GLU A 119 13.31 4.62 -6.89
C GLU A 119 13.62 3.29 -7.59
N ALA A 120 13.33 2.16 -6.92
CA ALA A 120 13.64 0.83 -7.45
C ALA A 120 12.74 0.40 -8.62
N VAL A 121 11.46 0.76 -8.59
CA VAL A 121 10.49 0.43 -9.66
C VAL A 121 10.37 1.54 -10.71
N GLY A 122 10.76 2.77 -10.37
CA GLY A 122 10.58 3.94 -11.23
C GLY A 122 9.09 4.33 -11.35
N GLY A 123 8.75 5.04 -12.42
CA GLY A 123 7.37 5.44 -12.70
C GLY A 123 7.00 6.85 -12.24
N PRO A 124 5.81 7.33 -12.61
CA PRO A 124 5.42 8.71 -12.38
C PRO A 124 5.01 8.96 -10.92
N THR A 125 5.18 10.20 -10.49
CA THR A 125 4.71 10.71 -9.19
C THR A 125 3.48 11.58 -9.41
N VAL A 126 2.45 11.44 -8.58
CA VAL A 126 1.25 12.27 -8.68
C VAL A 126 1.61 13.74 -8.43
N ALA A 127 0.90 14.65 -9.08
CA ALA A 127 1.09 16.08 -8.82
C ALA A 127 0.89 16.41 -7.33
N PRO A 128 1.63 17.39 -6.78
CA PRO A 128 1.41 17.85 -5.41
C PRO A 128 -0.05 18.22 -5.15
N TYR A 129 -0.51 17.97 -3.94
CA TYR A 129 -1.84 18.40 -3.53
C TYR A 129 -1.90 19.94 -3.55
N PRO A 130 -3.00 20.57 -3.99
CA PRO A 130 -3.14 22.03 -4.00
C PRO A 130 -2.94 22.68 -2.62
N CYS A 131 -3.08 21.90 -1.55
CA CYS A 131 -2.81 22.28 -0.17
C CYS A 131 -1.92 21.22 0.50
N ASP A 132 -0.66 21.14 0.09
CA ASP A 132 0.32 20.48 0.95
C ASP A 132 0.54 21.37 2.19
N CYS A 133 0.47 20.77 3.38
CA CYS A 133 0.64 21.44 4.67
C CYS A 133 2.09 21.88 4.95
N HIS A 134 3.01 21.64 4.02
CA HIS A 134 4.38 22.13 4.04
C HIS A 134 4.56 23.43 3.24
N ALA A 135 3.71 23.69 2.23
CA ALA A 135 3.70 24.90 1.42
C ALA A 135 3.14 26.11 2.19
N CYS A 136 2.33 25.88 3.23
CA CYS A 136 1.84 26.93 4.11
C CYS A 136 2.88 27.43 5.14
N ASP A 137 4.02 26.75 5.32
CA ASP A 137 5.06 27.15 6.28
C ASP A 137 6.14 28.09 5.69
N THR A 138 6.05 28.44 4.40
CA THR A 138 7.04 29.33 3.74
C THR A 138 6.51 30.73 3.41
N LEU A 139 5.32 31.10 3.87
CA LEU A 139 4.73 32.42 3.64
C LEU A 139 4.51 33.21 4.93
N GLU A 140 5.56 33.40 5.73
CA GLU A 140 5.65 34.58 6.61
C GLU A 140 7.04 35.21 6.52
N ASN A 141 7.10 36.31 5.76
CA ASN A 141 8.15 37.33 5.79
C ASN A 141 7.45 38.66 6.08
#